data_AF-V4NK09-F1
#
_entry.id   AF-V4NK09-F1
#
_cell.length_a   1.000
_cell.length_b   1.000
_cell.length_c   1.000
_cell.angle_alpha   90.00
_cell.angle_beta   90.00
_cell.angle_gamma   90.00
#
_symmetry.space_group_name_H-M   'P 1'
#
loop_
_entity.id
_entity.type
_entity.pdbx_description
1 polymer ?
#
loop_
_entity_poly.entity_id
_entity_poly.type
_entity_poly.pdbx_seq_one_letter_code
_entity_poly.pdbx_strand_id
1 'polypeptide(L)'
;VENRLANAQQGESSISEFFIKVKNFCSEINTLNSEESISEARLKRFIIRSLRPEYTPFVTFVQSWVTQPSLEEFKNLLASQE
;
A
#
# COMPACT_ATOMS: atom_id res chain seq x y z
N VAL A 1 13.31 9.60 3.74
CA VAL A 1 12.03 9.28 3.07
C VAL A 1 11.53 7.89 3.49
N GLU A 2 12.35 6.84 3.35
CA GLU A 2 11.98 5.47 3.70
C GLU A 2 11.56 5.26 5.17
N ASN A 3 12.18 5.95 6.14
CA ASN A 3 11.85 5.80 7.57
C ASN A 3 10.44 6.28 7.96
N ARG A 4 9.85 7.29 7.29
CA ARG A 4 8.48 7.76 7.62
C ARG A 4 7.42 6.88 6.97
N LEU A 5 7.70 6.38 5.77
CA LEU A 5 6.88 5.34 5.14
C LEU A 5 6.95 4.06 6.01
N ALA A 6 8.13 3.57 6.37
CA ALA A 6 8.31 2.36 7.18
C ALA A 6 7.54 2.35 8.51
N ASN A 7 7.23 3.52 9.07
CA ASN A 7 6.43 3.66 10.30
C ASN A 7 4.91 3.72 10.06
N ALA A 8 4.46 3.92 8.83
CA ALA A 8 3.05 3.86 8.47
C ALA A 8 2.63 2.40 8.30
N GLN A 9 2.41 1.73 9.43
CA GLN A 9 1.75 0.42 9.49
C GLN A 9 0.23 0.61 9.39
N GLN A 10 -0.47 -0.41 8.89
CA GLN A 10 -1.94 -0.46 8.90
C GLN A 10 -2.45 -0.31 10.34
N GLY A 11 -1.84 -1.05 11.29
CA GLY A 11 -2.30 -1.07 12.68
C GLY A 11 -3.78 -1.43 12.75
N GLU A 12 -4.53 -0.71 13.59
CA GLU A 12 -5.99 -0.87 13.77
C GLU A 12 -6.82 -0.13 12.70
N SER A 13 -6.20 0.55 11.73
CA SER A 13 -6.95 1.24 10.69
C SER A 13 -7.54 0.27 9.68
N SER A 14 -8.72 0.62 9.18
CA SER A 14 -9.31 -0.07 8.03
C SER A 14 -8.40 0.03 6.80
N ILE A 15 -8.56 -0.87 5.82
CA ILE A 15 -7.84 -0.84 4.54
C ILE A 15 -8.06 0.50 3.84
N SER A 16 -9.29 1.02 3.87
CA SER A 16 -9.60 2.31 3.25
C SER A 16 -8.84 3.47 3.91
N GLU A 17 -8.86 3.54 5.24
CA GLU A 17 -8.12 4.58 5.99
C GLU A 17 -6.61 4.44 5.80
N PHE A 18 -6.10 3.21 5.77
CA PHE A 18 -4.70 2.94 5.54
C PHE A 18 -4.26 3.45 4.15
N PHE A 19 -5.01 3.15 3.10
CA PHE A 19 -4.70 3.65 1.75
C PHE A 19 -4.78 5.17 1.65
N ILE A 20 -5.68 5.83 2.39
CA ILE A 20 -5.71 7.30 2.48
C ILE A 20 -4.43 7.84 3.12
N LYS A 21 -3.98 7.26 4.24
CA LYS A 21 -2.71 7.63 4.90
C LYS A 21 -1.53 7.48 3.93
N VAL A 22 -1.47 6.37 3.21
CA VAL A 22 -0.42 6.10 2.21
C VAL A 22 -0.43 7.13 1.08
N LYS A 23 -1.61 7.48 0.54
CA LYS A 23 -1.75 8.54 -0.49
C LYS A 23 -1.27 9.90 0.04
N ASN A 24 -1.63 10.26 1.27
CA ASN A 24 -1.18 11.51 1.89
C ASN A 24 0.34 11.56 2.04
N PHE A 25 0.97 10.48 2.50
CA PHE A 25 2.43 10.40 2.57
C PHE A 25 3.11 10.52 1.21
N CYS A 26 2.56 9.86 0.17
CA CYS A 26 3.11 9.97 -1.18
C CYS A 26 3.00 11.40 -1.72
N SER A 27 1.89 12.08 -1.44
CA SER A 27 1.71 13.49 -1.79
C SER A 27 2.76 14.36 -1.09
N GLU A 28 2.95 14.19 0.23
CA GLU A 28 3.96 14.90 1.01
C GLU A 28 5.39 14.65 0.46
N ILE A 29 5.71 13.41 0.09
CA ILE A 29 7.03 13.07 -0.47
C ILE A 29 7.22 13.67 -1.86
N ASN A 30 6.22 13.57 -2.74
CA ASN A 30 6.29 14.16 -4.09
C ASN A 30 6.42 15.69 -4.01
N THR A 31 5.79 16.35 -3.02
CA THR A 31 5.97 17.78 -2.79
C THR A 31 7.38 18.13 -2.28
N LEU A 32 8.02 17.23 -1.53
CA LEU A 32 9.38 17.44 -1.00
C LEU A 32 10.47 17.09 -2.03
N ASN A 33 10.23 16.09 -2.89
CA ASN A 33 11.16 15.60 -3.90
C ASN A 33 10.44 15.43 -5.25
N SER A 34 10.35 16.53 -6.01
CA SER A 34 9.66 16.54 -7.31
C SER A 34 10.34 15.70 -8.40
N GLU A 35 11.61 15.32 -8.24
CA GLU A 35 12.38 14.56 -9.24
C GLU A 35 12.17 13.04 -9.16
N GLU A 36 11.70 12.51 -8.02
CA GLU A 36 11.59 11.08 -7.79
C GLU A 36 10.15 10.70 -7.37
N SER A 37 9.24 10.65 -8.35
CA SER A 37 7.87 10.20 -8.08
C SER A 37 7.86 8.72 -7.67
N ILE A 38 7.08 8.40 -6.63
CA ILE A 38 6.95 7.02 -6.17
C ILE A 38 6.12 6.23 -7.19
N SER A 39 6.78 5.33 -7.93
CA SER A 39 6.09 4.41 -8.84
C SER A 39 5.05 3.53 -8.12
N GLU A 40 4.01 3.12 -8.82
CA GLU A 40 2.96 2.24 -8.29
C GLU A 40 3.53 0.92 -7.75
N ALA A 41 4.55 0.35 -8.40
CA ALA A 41 5.22 -0.87 -7.94
C ALA A 41 5.91 -0.68 -6.57
N ARG A 42 6.59 0.45 -6.36
CA ARG A 42 7.18 0.80 -5.05
C ARG A 42 6.08 0.99 -4.00
N LEU A 43 4.97 1.61 -4.38
CA LEU A 43 3.83 1.84 -3.50
C LEU A 43 3.15 0.55 -3.04
N LYS A 44 2.88 -0.37 -3.97
CA LYS A 44 2.34 -1.71 -3.64
C LYS A 44 3.27 -2.48 -2.71
N ARG A 45 4.58 -2.45 -2.97
CA ARG A 45 5.58 -3.11 -2.12
C ARG A 45 5.61 -2.52 -0.71
N PHE A 46 5.42 -1.20 -0.59
CA PHE A 46 5.31 -0.53 0.68
C PHE A 46 4.04 -0.97 1.44
N ILE A 47 2.88 -0.90 0.79
CA ILE A 47 1.59 -1.32 1.35
C ILE A 47 1.68 -2.76 1.88
N ILE A 48 2.17 -3.71 1.07
CA ILE A 48 2.27 -5.12 1.45
C ILE A 48 3.10 -5.33 2.71
N ARG A 49 4.20 -4.58 2.89
CA ARG A 49 5.06 -4.69 4.08
C ARG A 49 4.46 -4.07 5.33
N SER A 50 3.53 -3.14 5.16
CA SER A 50 2.89 -2.40 6.24
C SER A 50 1.50 -2.93 6.61
N LEU A 51 0.95 -3.87 5.84
CA LEU A 51 -0.31 -4.55 6.15
C LEU A 51 -0.18 -5.43 7.40
N ARG A 52 -1.31 -5.67 8.07
CA ARG A 52 -1.38 -6.66 9.15
C ARG A 52 -1.02 -8.06 8.61
N PRO A 53 -0.31 -8.89 9.40
CA PRO A 53 0.07 -10.24 8.96
C PRO A 53 -1.10 -11.14 8.54
N GLU A 54 -2.30 -10.86 9.04
CA GLU A 54 -3.56 -11.57 8.70
C GLU A 54 -3.86 -11.57 7.19
N TYR A 55 -3.45 -10.53 6.46
CA TYR A 55 -3.63 -10.46 5.00
C TYR A 55 -2.59 -11.24 4.21
N THR A 56 -1.55 -11.79 4.86
CA THR A 56 -0.43 -12.47 4.15
C THR A 56 -0.89 -13.59 3.22
N PRO A 57 -1.81 -14.51 3.62
CA PRO A 57 -2.29 -15.54 2.71
C PRO A 57 -3.00 -14.97 1.49
N PHE A 58 -3.83 -13.93 1.68
CA PHE A 58 -4.56 -13.27 0.60
C PHE A 58 -3.62 -12.52 -0.36
N VAL A 59 -2.65 -11.78 0.18
CA VAL A 59 -1.62 -11.10 -0.63
C VAL A 59 -0.83 -12.12 -1.45
N THR A 60 -0.43 -13.25 -0.85
CA THR A 60 0.28 -14.32 -1.56
C THR A 60 -0.56 -14.88 -2.71
N PHE A 61 -1.85 -15.06 -2.50
CA PHE A 61 -2.79 -15.51 -3.53
C PHE A 61 -2.92 -14.49 -4.67
N VAL A 62 -3.08 -13.20 -4.38
CA VAL A 62 -3.14 -12.15 -5.41
C VAL A 62 -1.82 -12.04 -6.19
N GLN A 63 -0.68 -12.22 -5.52
CA GLN A 63 0.64 -12.22 -6.17
C GLN A 63 0.84 -13.39 -7.14
N SER A 64 0.12 -14.50 -6.99
CA SER A 64 0.19 -15.62 -7.93
C SER A 64 -0.67 -15.42 -9.19
N TRP A 65 -1.40 -14.31 -9.31
CA TRP A 65 -2.22 -14.03 -10.49
C TRP A 65 -1.36 -13.66 -11.70
N VAL A 66 -1.75 -14.19 -12.87
CA VAL A 66 -1.09 -13.89 -14.16
C VAL A 66 -1.18 -12.41 -14.49
N THR A 67 -2.35 -11.81 -14.27
CA THR A 67 -2.57 -10.36 -14.40
C THR A 67 -2.64 -9.76 -13.01
N GLN A 68 -1.69 -8.88 -12.69
CA GLN A 68 -1.67 -8.19 -11.42
C GLN A 68 -2.72 -7.07 -11.39
N PRO A 69 -3.50 -6.94 -10.29
CA PRO A 69 -4.47 -5.86 -10.17
C PRO A 69 -3.76 -4.51 -10.13
N SER A 70 -4.42 -3.46 -10.62
CA SER A 70 -4.04 -2.08 -10.35
C SER A 70 -4.06 -1.78 -8.84
N LEU A 71 -3.46 -0.68 -8.42
CA LEU A 71 -3.46 -0.28 -7.00
C LEU A 71 -4.88 -0.12 -6.44
N GLU A 72 -5.81 0.42 -7.23
CA GLU A 72 -7.19 0.63 -6.80
C GLU A 72 -7.97 -0.69 -6.71
N GLU A 73 -7.77 -1.61 -7.66
CA GLU A 73 -8.34 -2.96 -7.58
C GLU A 73 -7.77 -3.73 -6.39
N PHE A 74 -6.47 -3.62 -6.14
CA PHE A 74 -5.83 -4.25 -4.99
C PHE A 74 -6.38 -3.73 -3.65
N LYS A 75 -6.64 -2.42 -3.55
CA LYS A 75 -7.33 -1.82 -2.39
C LYS A 75 -8.71 -2.44 -2.18
N ASN A 76 -9.51 -2.53 -3.25
CA ASN A 76 -10.87 -3.05 -3.17
C ASN A 76 -10.88 -4.55 -2.79
N LEU A 77 -9.93 -5.31 -3.32
CA LEU A 77 -9.72 -6.72 -2.97
C LEU A 77 -9.40 -6.87 -1.48
N LEU A 78 -8.46 -6.08 -0.95
CA LEU A 78 -8.12 -6.11 0.47
C LEU A 78 -9.28 -5.67 1.37
N ALA A 79 -10.01 -4.63 0.99
CA ALA A 79 -11.17 -4.15 1.74
C ALA A 79 -12.32 -5.16 1.79
N SER A 80 -12.38 -6.10 0.84
CA SER A 80 -13.34 -7.21 0.88
C SER A 80 -12.98 -8.34 1.86
N GLN A 81 -11.76 -8.30 2.43
CA GLN A 81 -11.27 -9.27 3.42
C GLN A 81 -11.38 -8.75 4.86
N GLU A 82 -11.80 -7.49 5.04
CA GLU A 82 -12.13 -6.89 6.35
C GLU A 82 -13.51 -7.34 6.84
#